data_AF-A0A5C6RJX7-F1
#
_entry.id   AF-A0A5C6RJX7-F1
#
_cell.length_a   1.000
_cell.length_b   1.000
_cell.length_c   1.000
_cell.angle_alpha   90.00
_cell.angle_beta   90.00
_cell.angle_gamma   90.00
#
_symmetry.space_group_name_H-M   'P 1'
#
loop_
_entity.id
_entity.type
_entity.pdbx_description
1 polymer ?
#
loop_
_entity_poly.entity_id
_entity_poly.type
_entity_poly.pdbx_seq_one_letter_code
_entity_poly.pdbx_strand_id
1 'polypeptide(L)'
;MFKIKQALPMLLILAAMALSFSSCYETPDWVDENTAPGLGSYPVIASLAVSNGDSFKAGETVELDLRYWSDDPIREIVLTAVINEERTEAGSFNYEPNFAEDSQTDKLLMNYAIPPDLPAEVASITLEVEIINENTLTRSSSVSVAIAE
;
A
#
# COMPACT_ATOMS: atom_id res chain seq x y z
N MET A 1 17.74 -5.21 63.64
CA MET A 1 17.87 -6.49 62.92
C MET A 1 17.42 -6.30 61.48
N PHE A 2 18.30 -6.69 60.57
CA PHE A 2 18.36 -6.34 59.14
C PHE A 2 17.21 -6.96 58.30
N LYS A 3 16.30 -6.14 57.76
CA LYS A 3 15.41 -6.49 56.63
C LYS A 3 15.78 -5.72 55.34
N ILE A 4 17.03 -5.29 55.20
CA ILE A 4 17.47 -4.39 54.11
C ILE A 4 18.18 -5.14 52.96
N LYS A 5 18.64 -6.39 53.18
CA LYS A 5 19.51 -7.09 52.21
C LYS A 5 18.80 -7.80 51.04
N GLN A 6 17.48 -8.02 51.10
CA GLN A 6 16.74 -8.72 50.03
C GLN A 6 15.97 -7.80 49.07
N ALA A 7 15.78 -6.53 49.41
CA ALA A 7 15.06 -5.57 48.56
C ALA A 7 15.92 -5.02 47.40
N LEU A 8 17.24 -4.97 47.60
CA LEU A 8 18.18 -4.40 46.62
C LEU A 8 18.28 -5.19 45.31
N PRO A 9 18.39 -6.54 45.29
CA PRO A 9 18.44 -7.28 44.02
C PRO A 9 17.09 -7.29 43.30
N MET A 10 15.97 -7.26 44.04
CA MET A 10 14.63 -7.27 43.44
C MET A 10 14.28 -5.92 42.77
N LEU A 11 14.74 -4.81 43.34
CA LEU A 11 14.58 -3.48 42.74
C LEU A 11 15.43 -3.31 41.46
N LEU A 12 16.61 -3.92 41.42
CA LEU A 12 17.51 -3.87 40.27
C LEU A 12 17.00 -4.69 39.08
N ILE A 13 16.37 -5.85 39.35
CA ILE A 13 15.71 -6.67 38.32
C ILE A 13 14.48 -5.94 37.75
N LEU A 14 13.68 -5.30 38.61
CA LEU A 14 12.50 -4.56 38.18
C LEU A 14 12.88 -3.32 37.33
N ALA A 15 13.98 -2.64 37.66
CA ALA A 15 14.51 -1.53 36.88
C ALA A 15 15.09 -1.97 35.52
N ALA A 16 15.75 -3.14 35.46
CA ALA A 16 16.27 -3.69 34.21
C ALA A 16 15.14 -4.11 33.25
N MET A 17 14.03 -4.64 33.77
CA MET A 17 12.87 -5.08 33.00
C MET A 17 12.04 -3.89 32.46
N ALA A 18 12.04 -2.75 33.16
CA ALA A 18 11.39 -1.52 32.69
C ALA A 18 12.12 -0.85 31.50
N LEU A 19 13.44 -1.04 31.39
CA LEU A 19 14.25 -0.51 30.28
C LEU A 19 14.15 -1.36 29.00
N SER A 20 13.58 -2.57 29.09
CA SER A 20 13.48 -3.50 27.95
C SER A 20 12.33 -3.17 26.98
N PHE A 21 11.38 -2.30 27.37
CA PHE A 21 10.25 -1.92 26.52
C PHE A 21 10.50 -0.67 25.66
N SER A 22 11.72 -0.10 25.71
CA SER A 22 12.11 1.06 24.90
C SER A 22 12.84 0.67 23.60
N SER A 23 13.02 -0.62 23.29
CA SER A 23 13.66 -0.99 22.03
C SER A 23 12.66 -0.91 20.88
N CYS A 24 12.87 0.15 20.09
CA CYS A 24 12.55 0.24 18.67
C CYS A 24 11.07 0.37 18.32
N TYR A 25 10.50 1.54 18.64
CA TYR A 25 9.70 2.20 17.62
C TYR A 25 10.68 2.88 16.67
N GLU A 26 10.99 2.20 15.57
CA GLU A 26 11.65 2.83 14.43
C GLU A 26 10.59 3.72 13.78
N THR A 27 10.80 5.03 13.85
CA THR A 27 9.96 5.98 13.13
C THR A 27 10.13 5.72 11.65
N PRO A 28 9.04 5.66 10.84
CA PRO A 28 9.18 5.48 9.40
C PRO A 28 10.04 6.62 8.84
N ASP A 29 11.28 6.29 8.48
CA ASP A 29 12.24 7.19 7.87
C ASP A 29 12.28 6.88 6.38
N TRP A 30 11.57 7.70 5.61
CA TRP A 30 11.55 7.58 4.16
C TRP A 30 12.96 7.60 3.57
N VAL A 31 13.90 8.36 4.15
CA VAL A 31 15.26 8.45 3.59
C VAL A 31 15.97 7.12 3.74
N ASP A 32 16.03 6.54 4.93
CA ASP A 32 16.75 5.28 5.15
C ASP A 32 16.08 4.10 4.41
N GLU A 33 14.75 4.05 4.34
CA GLU A 33 14.00 3.04 3.58
C GLU A 33 14.23 3.14 2.05
N ASN A 34 14.61 4.31 1.53
CA ASN A 34 14.80 4.54 0.10
C ASN A 34 16.24 4.90 -0.30
N THR A 35 17.20 4.92 0.64
CA THR A 35 18.62 5.25 0.38
C THR A 35 19.61 4.19 0.87
N ALA A 36 19.14 3.12 1.51
CA ALA A 36 19.98 2.00 1.90
C ALA A 36 20.70 1.40 0.67
N PRO A 37 22.05 1.33 0.66
CA PRO A 37 22.78 0.78 -0.48
C PRO A 37 22.51 -0.73 -0.58
N GLY A 38 21.77 -1.16 -1.62
CA GLY A 38 21.64 -2.60 -1.88
C GLY A 38 20.67 -3.06 -2.96
N LEU A 39 19.58 -2.35 -3.26
CA LEU A 39 18.54 -2.87 -4.19
C LEU A 39 17.94 -1.81 -5.14
N GLY A 40 18.47 -0.59 -5.15
CA GLY A 40 17.87 0.52 -5.89
C GLY A 40 16.78 1.24 -5.08
N SER A 41 15.95 2.03 -5.78
CA SER A 41 14.89 2.86 -5.21
C SER A 41 13.53 2.20 -5.38
N TYR A 42 12.68 2.27 -4.35
CA TYR A 42 11.29 1.87 -4.49
C TYR A 42 10.57 2.75 -5.52
N PRO A 43 9.64 2.18 -6.32
CA PRO A 43 8.72 3.01 -7.09
C PRO A 43 7.88 3.87 -6.13
N VAL A 44 7.31 4.97 -6.64
CA VAL A 44 6.49 5.89 -5.85
C VAL A 44 5.13 6.03 -6.49
N ILE A 45 4.08 5.82 -5.69
CA ILE A 45 2.70 6.11 -6.06
C ILE A 45 2.35 7.48 -5.48
N ALA A 46 2.19 8.47 -6.35
CA ALA A 46 1.78 9.81 -5.95
C ALA A 46 0.28 9.88 -5.67
N SER A 47 -0.54 9.20 -6.47
CA SER A 47 -1.97 9.06 -6.22
C SER A 47 -2.58 7.86 -6.95
N LEU A 48 -3.63 7.29 -6.35
CA LEU A 48 -4.58 6.40 -7.00
C LEU A 48 -5.98 6.93 -6.72
N ALA A 49 -6.75 7.25 -7.76
CA ALA A 49 -8.09 7.82 -7.62
C ALA A 49 -9.07 7.22 -8.64
N VAL A 50 -10.35 7.22 -8.28
CA VAL A 50 -11.44 6.95 -9.23
C VAL A 50 -11.75 8.22 -10.00
N SER A 51 -11.84 8.15 -11.33
CA SER A 51 -12.01 9.33 -12.20
C SER A 51 -13.41 9.54 -12.75
N ASN A 52 -14.29 8.53 -12.66
CA ASN A 52 -15.58 8.54 -13.34
C ASN A 52 -16.82 8.39 -12.43
N GLY A 53 -16.67 8.52 -11.11
CA GLY A 53 -17.79 8.52 -10.18
C GLY A 53 -17.42 8.17 -8.74
N ASP A 54 -18.39 8.27 -7.84
CA ASP A 54 -18.22 7.96 -6.41
C ASP A 54 -18.95 6.67 -5.98
N SER A 55 -19.86 6.16 -6.80
CA SER A 55 -20.65 4.96 -6.53
C SER A 55 -21.10 4.31 -7.84
N PHE A 56 -21.10 2.98 -7.87
CA PHE A 56 -21.26 2.19 -9.09
C PHE A 56 -22.19 1.00 -8.87
N LYS A 57 -22.75 0.47 -9.95
CA LYS A 57 -23.58 -0.74 -9.95
C LYS A 57 -22.82 -1.95 -10.47
N ALA A 58 -23.33 -3.14 -10.15
CA ALA A 58 -22.86 -4.38 -10.76
C ALA A 58 -22.89 -4.29 -12.30
N GLY A 59 -21.80 -4.70 -12.96
CA GLY A 59 -21.64 -4.62 -14.41
C GLY A 59 -21.13 -3.26 -14.92
N GLU A 60 -21.02 -2.23 -14.08
CA GLU A 60 -20.42 -0.95 -14.50
C GLU A 60 -18.89 -1.01 -14.52
N THR A 61 -18.28 -0.04 -15.21
CA THR A 61 -16.83 0.11 -15.30
C THR A 61 -16.37 1.27 -14.41
N VAL A 62 -15.42 0.98 -13.53
CA VAL A 62 -14.68 1.95 -12.74
C VAL A 62 -13.43 2.34 -13.52
N GLU A 63 -13.21 3.64 -13.69
CA GLU A 63 -11.97 4.18 -14.26
C GLU A 63 -11.07 4.66 -13.12
N LEU A 64 -9.82 4.21 -13.15
CA LEU A 64 -8.78 4.55 -12.18
C LEU A 64 -7.72 5.43 -12.85
N ASP A 65 -7.31 6.49 -12.15
CA ASP A 65 -6.18 7.35 -12.51
C ASP A 65 -5.03 7.11 -11.52
N LEU A 66 -3.98 6.43 -12.00
CA LEU A 66 -2.74 6.19 -11.27
C LEU A 66 -1.68 7.22 -11.67
N ARG A 67 -1.11 7.90 -10.68
CA ARG A 67 0.03 8.80 -10.82
C ARG A 67 1.23 8.23 -10.07
N TYR A 68 2.33 8.06 -10.78
CA TYR A 68 3.48 7.33 -10.26
C TYR A 68 4.79 7.75 -10.93
N TRP A 69 5.90 7.47 -10.27
CA TRP A 69 7.24 7.60 -10.84
C TRP A 69 8.18 6.59 -10.19
N SER A 70 9.31 6.31 -10.83
CA SER A 70 10.34 5.43 -10.29
C SER A 70 11.68 5.83 -10.88
N ASP A 71 12.71 5.88 -10.04
CA ASP A 71 14.10 6.09 -10.51
C ASP A 71 14.60 4.84 -11.25
N ASP A 72 14.22 3.65 -10.77
CA ASP A 72 14.55 2.38 -11.40
C ASP A 72 13.46 1.96 -12.41
N PRO A 73 13.83 1.22 -13.47
CA PRO A 73 12.86 0.73 -14.46
C PRO A 73 11.75 -0.10 -13.83
N ILE A 74 10.50 0.20 -14.22
CA ILE A 74 9.32 -0.54 -13.79
C ILE A 74 9.19 -1.80 -14.65
N ARG A 75 8.99 -2.94 -13.98
CA ARG A 75 8.78 -4.24 -14.62
C ARG A 75 7.30 -4.41 -14.98
N GLU A 76 6.42 -4.24 -13.99
CA GLU A 76 4.97 -4.41 -14.17
C GLU A 76 4.17 -3.60 -13.13
N ILE A 77 2.92 -3.34 -13.48
CA ILE A 77 1.91 -2.74 -12.62
C ILE A 77 0.72 -3.69 -12.58
N VAL A 78 0.31 -4.10 -11.39
CA VAL A 78 -0.77 -5.09 -11.18
C VAL A 78 -1.95 -4.43 -10.48
N LEU A 79 -3.15 -4.63 -11.00
CA LEU A 79 -4.41 -4.24 -10.37
C LEU A 79 -5.08 -5.48 -9.80
N THR A 80 -5.40 -5.44 -8.50
CA THR A 80 -6.11 -6.51 -7.78
C THR A 80 -7.43 -5.97 -7.25
N ALA A 81 -8.51 -6.70 -7.47
CA ALA A 81 -9.79 -6.45 -6.81
C ALA A 81 -9.88 -7.31 -5.55
N VAL A 82 -10.38 -6.71 -4.46
CA VAL A 82 -10.65 -7.38 -3.20
C VAL A 82 -12.13 -7.26 -2.87
N ILE A 83 -12.82 -8.40 -2.86
CA ILE A 83 -14.26 -8.52 -2.60
C ILE A 83 -14.43 -9.58 -1.52
N ASN A 84 -15.00 -9.21 -0.37
CA ASN A 84 -15.16 -10.13 0.77
C ASN A 84 -13.86 -10.87 1.15
N GLU A 85 -12.73 -10.15 1.20
CA GLU A 85 -11.37 -10.68 1.46
C GLU A 85 -10.78 -11.58 0.36
N GLU A 86 -11.56 -11.96 -0.65
CA GLU A 86 -11.07 -12.66 -1.84
C GLU A 86 -10.32 -11.69 -2.75
N ARG A 87 -9.08 -12.04 -3.09
CA ARG A 87 -8.20 -11.24 -3.97
C ARG A 87 -8.20 -11.86 -5.36
N THR A 88 -8.52 -11.06 -6.36
CA THR A 88 -8.50 -11.48 -7.77
C THR A 88 -7.72 -10.47 -8.59
N GLU A 89 -6.77 -10.93 -9.40
CA GLU A 89 -6.08 -10.08 -10.36
C GLU A 89 -7.09 -9.57 -11.40
N ALA A 90 -7.23 -8.25 -11.47
CA ALA A 90 -8.12 -7.56 -12.40
C ALA A 90 -7.38 -7.09 -13.67
N GLY A 91 -6.06 -6.93 -13.59
CA GLY A 91 -5.23 -6.60 -14.74
C GLY A 91 -3.75 -6.54 -14.40
N SER A 92 -2.93 -6.68 -15.44
CA SER A 92 -1.48 -6.48 -15.39
C SER A 92 -1.06 -5.62 -16.59
N PHE A 93 -0.23 -4.63 -16.34
CA PHE A 93 0.16 -3.60 -17.28
C PHE A 93 1.69 -3.51 -17.34
N ASN A 94 2.23 -3.50 -18.55
CA ASN A 94 3.64 -3.16 -18.76
C ASN A 94 3.84 -1.66 -18.58
N TYR A 95 5.05 -1.26 -18.16
CA TYR A 95 5.40 0.15 -18.12
C TYR A 95 5.44 0.77 -19.52
N GLU A 96 4.67 1.83 -19.72
CA GLU A 96 4.72 2.70 -20.89
C GLU A 96 4.85 4.16 -20.40
N PRO A 97 5.93 4.88 -20.76
CA PRO A 97 6.10 6.27 -20.36
C PRO A 97 4.93 7.13 -20.81
N ASN A 98 4.33 7.87 -19.89
CA ASN A 98 3.17 8.72 -20.16
C ASN A 98 3.14 9.90 -19.18
N PHE A 99 4.15 10.76 -19.33
CA PHE A 99 4.39 11.86 -18.42
C PHE A 99 3.23 12.87 -18.44
N ALA A 100 2.79 13.25 -17.24
CA ALA A 100 1.76 14.24 -17.02
C ALA A 100 2.34 15.48 -16.31
N GLU A 101 2.20 16.63 -16.97
CA GLU A 101 2.84 17.88 -16.55
C GLU A 101 2.19 18.50 -15.29
N ASP A 102 0.91 18.20 -15.03
CA ASP A 102 0.17 18.68 -13.86
C ASP A 102 0.67 18.07 -12.55
N SER A 103 1.00 16.77 -12.56
CA SER A 103 1.50 16.05 -11.39
C SER A 103 3.01 15.90 -11.37
N GLN A 104 3.71 16.17 -12.49
CA GLN A 104 5.14 15.87 -12.66
C GLN A 104 5.45 14.38 -12.45
N THR A 105 4.55 13.51 -12.89
CA THR A 105 4.65 12.05 -12.77
C THR A 105 4.19 11.38 -14.06
N ASP A 106 4.46 10.09 -14.23
CA ASP A 106 3.74 9.30 -15.23
C ASP A 106 2.29 9.05 -14.81
N LYS A 107 1.45 8.79 -15.81
CA LYS A 107 0.02 8.52 -15.67
C LYS A 107 -0.36 7.20 -16.32
N LEU A 108 -1.12 6.37 -15.62
CA LEU A 108 -1.79 5.19 -16.17
C LEU A 108 -3.28 5.26 -15.88
N LEU A 109 -4.11 5.11 -16.92
CA LEU A 109 -5.55 4.92 -16.77
C LEU A 109 -5.86 3.42 -16.83
N MET A 110 -6.57 2.92 -15.82
CA MET A 110 -6.97 1.50 -15.74
C MET A 110 -8.48 1.40 -15.65
N ASN A 111 -9.03 0.34 -16.23
CA ASN A 111 -10.47 0.07 -16.18
C ASN A 111 -10.71 -1.21 -15.39
N TYR A 112 -11.64 -1.17 -14.45
CA TYR A 112 -12.14 -2.34 -13.72
C TYR A 112 -13.62 -2.53 -13.99
N ALA A 113 -14.00 -3.67 -14.56
CA ALA A 113 -15.39 -4.04 -14.73
C ALA A 113 -15.90 -4.74 -13.45
N ILE A 114 -16.89 -4.14 -12.80
CA ILE A 114 -17.54 -4.75 -11.62
C ILE A 114 -18.30 -6.00 -12.09
N PRO A 115 -18.11 -7.17 -11.44
CA PRO A 115 -18.85 -8.38 -11.78
C PRO A 115 -20.38 -8.13 -11.80
N PRO A 116 -21.09 -8.57 -12.85
CA PRO A 116 -22.54 -8.37 -12.94
C PRO A 116 -23.34 -9.22 -11.94
N ASP A 117 -22.71 -10.27 -11.40
CA ASP A 117 -23.25 -11.25 -10.46
C ASP A 117 -22.80 -11.00 -9.01
N LEU A 118 -22.47 -9.75 -8.68
CA LEU A 118 -22.05 -9.35 -7.34
C LEU A 118 -23.15 -9.64 -6.30
N PRO A 119 -22.82 -10.30 -5.16
CA PRO A 119 -23.78 -10.52 -4.09
C PRO A 119 -24.34 -9.21 -3.53
N ALA A 120 -25.64 -9.19 -3.20
CA ALA A 120 -26.34 -7.99 -2.75
C ALA A 120 -25.78 -7.41 -1.43
N GLU A 121 -25.08 -8.21 -0.64
CA GLU A 121 -24.41 -7.77 0.59
C GLU A 121 -23.09 -7.01 0.35
N VAL A 122 -22.54 -6.99 -0.87
CA VAL A 122 -21.28 -6.29 -1.15
C VAL A 122 -21.53 -4.79 -1.28
N ALA A 123 -21.23 -4.05 -0.22
CA ALA A 123 -21.37 -2.59 -0.19
C ALA A 123 -20.16 -1.85 -0.79
N SER A 124 -19.00 -2.50 -0.91
CA SER A 124 -17.79 -1.89 -1.45
C SER A 124 -16.81 -2.92 -2.00
N ILE A 125 -16.04 -2.50 -3.01
CA ILE A 125 -14.91 -3.26 -3.57
C ILE A 125 -13.64 -2.45 -3.33
N THR A 126 -12.58 -3.09 -2.83
CA THR A 126 -11.27 -2.44 -2.74
C THR A 126 -10.46 -2.77 -3.98
N LEU A 127 -9.95 -1.75 -4.67
CA LEU A 127 -9.06 -1.89 -5.80
C LEU A 127 -7.64 -1.52 -5.35
N GLU A 128 -6.74 -2.48 -5.43
CA GLU A 128 -5.34 -2.34 -5.03
C GLU A 128 -4.45 -2.32 -6.26
N VAL A 129 -3.57 -1.34 -6.35
CA VAL A 129 -2.51 -1.32 -7.35
C VAL A 129 -1.19 -1.69 -6.68
N GLU A 130 -0.37 -2.47 -7.36
CA GLU A 130 1.02 -2.75 -7.00
C GLU A 130 1.93 -2.38 -8.17
N ILE A 131 2.96 -1.59 -7.92
CA ILE A 131 4.02 -1.28 -8.88
C ILE A 131 5.26 -2.06 -8.47
N ILE A 132 5.82 -2.83 -9.40
CA ILE A 132 7.00 -3.67 -9.19
C ILE A 132 8.10 -3.21 -10.13
N ASN A 133 9.26 -2.83 -9.59
CA ASN A 133 10.42 -2.48 -10.40
C ASN A 133 11.26 -3.72 -10.77
N GLU A 134 12.20 -3.57 -11.70
CA GLU A 134 13.10 -4.66 -12.13
C GLU A 134 14.00 -5.20 -11.00
N ASN A 135 14.21 -4.40 -9.94
CA ASN A 135 14.92 -4.81 -8.74
C ASN A 135 14.03 -5.56 -7.75
N THR A 136 12.79 -5.88 -8.12
CA THR A 136 11.76 -6.58 -7.31
C THR A 136 11.22 -5.79 -6.11
N LEU A 137 11.55 -4.50 -6.01
CA LEU A 137 10.98 -3.61 -5.01
C LEU A 137 9.56 -3.22 -5.40
N THR A 138 8.65 -3.29 -4.43
CA THR A 138 7.22 -3.06 -4.66
C THR A 138 6.67 -1.91 -3.83
N ARG A 139 5.71 -1.19 -4.39
CA ARG A 139 4.81 -0.30 -3.64
C ARG A 139 3.38 -0.56 -4.03
N SER A 140 2.50 -0.49 -3.05
CA SER A 140 1.07 -0.69 -3.24
C SER A 140 0.27 0.50 -2.71
N SER A 141 -0.88 0.74 -3.33
CA SER A 141 -1.89 1.69 -2.86
C SER A 141 -3.26 1.11 -3.16
N SER A 142 -4.29 1.58 -2.46
CA SER A 142 -5.65 1.11 -2.68
C SER A 142 -6.67 2.23 -2.66
N VAL A 143 -7.81 1.96 -3.29
CA VAL A 143 -9.00 2.82 -3.24
C VAL A 143 -10.23 1.94 -3.04
N SER A 144 -11.16 2.38 -2.20
CA SER A 144 -12.43 1.71 -2.01
C SER A 144 -13.49 2.33 -2.91
N VAL A 145 -14.20 1.48 -3.65
CA VAL A 145 -15.30 1.82 -4.55
C VAL A 145 -16.61 1.42 -3.89
N ALA A 146 -17.55 2.36 -3.74
CA ALA A 146 -18.86 2.07 -3.18
C ALA A 146 -19.79 1.43 -4.23
N ILE A 147 -20.55 0.42 -3.81
CA ILE A 147 -21.55 -0.25 -4.64
C ILE A 147 -22.93 0.29 -4.27
N ALA A 148 -23.63 0.84 -5.26
CA ALA A 148 -25.00 1.30 -5.13
C ALA A 148 -25.98 0.11 -5.10
N GLU A 149 -27.03 0.24 -4.29
CA GLU A 149 -28.19 -0.67 -4.28
C GLU A 149 -28.99 -0.63 -5.60
#